data_AF-A0A269PIK3-F1
#
_entry.id   AF-A0A269PIK3-F1
#
_cell.length_a   1.000
_cell.length_b   1.000
_cell.length_c   1.000
_cell.angle_alpha   90.00
_cell.angle_beta   90.00
_cell.angle_gamma   90.00
#
_symmetry.space_group_name_H-M   'P 1'
#
loop_
_entity.id
_entity.type
_entity.pdbx_description
1 polymer ?
#
loop_
_entity_poly.entity_id
_entity_poly.type
_entity_poly.pdbx_seq_one_letter_code
_entity_poly.pdbx_strand_id
1 'polypeptide(L)'
;MENKFRFSKNLRNVLRAKDMKPRDLKMALKAIKVNIADPTLSNYLSESETNVRTPKLGTILNIATALNVSTGELLGEDFLAHDASVNNMILCDEVSYSKSLGLGANVELFTVKDNSIDIFRTGDRLVIDKSEHQVTAGFYVGELNGKNQVLNVSNNGSAYTINFSGNPVTVEYDKLKVTGKVVAKFTTQI
;
A
#
# COMPACT_ATOMS: atom_id res chain seq x y z
N MET A 1 0.57 -23.03 -9.51
CA MET A 1 1.06 -23.97 -8.47
C MET A 1 2.17 -23.32 -7.65
N GLU A 2 3.08 -22.62 -8.31
CA GLU A 2 4.14 -21.77 -7.74
C GLU A 2 3.70 -20.82 -6.61
N ASN A 3 2.53 -20.19 -6.74
CA ASN A 3 2.04 -19.20 -5.77
C ASN A 3 1.75 -19.78 -4.36
N LYS A 4 1.40 -21.08 -4.25
CA LYS A 4 1.15 -21.75 -2.95
C LYS A 4 2.42 -21.86 -2.13
N PHE A 5 3.48 -22.30 -2.78
CA PHE A 5 4.80 -22.45 -2.17
C PHE A 5 5.46 -21.12 -1.88
N ARG A 6 5.29 -20.16 -2.79
CA ARG A 6 5.77 -18.80 -2.63
C ARG A 6 5.22 -18.17 -1.35
N PHE A 7 3.89 -18.20 -1.15
CA PHE A 7 3.29 -17.67 0.08
C PHE A 7 3.79 -18.36 1.35
N SER A 8 3.77 -19.70 1.41
CA SER A 8 4.23 -20.43 2.59
C SER A 8 5.70 -20.16 2.92
N LYS A 9 6.56 -20.13 1.90
CA LYS A 9 7.99 -19.82 2.04
C LYS A 9 8.19 -18.40 2.56
N ASN A 10 7.53 -17.43 1.94
CA ASN A 10 7.66 -16.02 2.30
C ASN A 10 7.13 -15.74 3.71
N LEU A 11 5.97 -16.29 4.07
CA LEU A 11 5.43 -16.18 5.42
C LEU A 11 6.40 -16.74 6.47
N ARG A 12 7.01 -17.90 6.21
CA ARG A 12 8.03 -18.46 7.11
C ARG A 12 9.27 -17.57 7.23
N ASN A 13 9.72 -16.98 6.12
CA ASN A 13 10.86 -16.07 6.13
C ASN A 13 10.56 -14.81 6.96
N VAL A 14 9.38 -14.21 6.80
CA VAL A 14 8.93 -13.06 7.60
C VAL A 14 8.89 -13.42 9.09
N LEU A 15 8.32 -14.57 9.45
CA LEU A 15 8.28 -15.01 10.85
C LEU A 15 9.69 -15.19 11.44
N ARG A 16 10.61 -15.79 10.68
CA ARG A 16 12.01 -15.95 11.11
C ARG A 16 12.72 -14.61 11.27
N ALA A 17 12.54 -13.68 10.35
CA ALA A 17 13.15 -12.35 10.40
C ALA A 17 12.68 -11.54 11.62
N LYS A 18 11.45 -11.77 12.08
CA LYS A 18 10.85 -11.13 13.26
C LYS A 18 11.01 -11.94 14.57
N ASP A 19 11.73 -13.06 14.53
CA ASP A 19 11.85 -14.02 15.64
C ASP A 19 10.48 -14.47 16.24
N MET A 20 9.48 -14.62 15.37
CA MET A 20 8.11 -15.00 15.75
C MET A 20 7.86 -16.48 15.49
N LYS A 21 7.20 -17.16 16.43
CA LYS A 21 6.69 -18.52 16.27
C LYS A 21 5.26 -18.49 15.73
N PRO A 22 4.74 -19.59 15.16
CA PRO A 22 3.36 -19.65 14.66
C PRO A 22 2.29 -19.26 15.69
N ARG A 23 2.53 -19.56 16.98
CA ARG A 23 1.66 -19.14 18.08
C ARG A 23 1.59 -17.62 18.23
N ASP A 24 2.70 -16.92 17.98
CA ASP A 24 2.81 -15.48 18.16
C ASP A 24 2.07 -14.77 17.02
N LEU A 25 2.15 -15.31 15.79
CA LEU A 25 1.28 -14.89 14.68
C LEU A 25 -0.20 -15.09 15.01
N LYS A 26 -0.57 -16.23 15.61
CA LYS A 26 -1.96 -16.47 16.04
C LYS A 26 -2.43 -15.45 17.08
N MET A 27 -1.56 -15.07 18.03
CA MET A 27 -1.84 -14.00 18.99
C MET A 27 -1.99 -12.64 18.33
N ALA A 28 -1.12 -12.30 17.37
CA ALA A 28 -1.19 -11.06 16.61
C ALA A 28 -2.49 -10.96 15.77
N LEU A 29 -2.90 -12.07 15.14
CA LEU A 29 -4.19 -12.16 14.44
C LEU A 29 -5.37 -11.98 15.40
N LYS A 30 -5.30 -12.57 16.60
CA LYS A 30 -6.35 -12.42 17.62
C LYS A 30 -6.47 -10.97 18.10
N ALA A 31 -5.36 -10.23 18.18
CA ALA A 31 -5.35 -8.81 18.54
C ALA A 31 -6.13 -7.94 17.54
N ILE A 32 -6.18 -8.33 16.26
CA ILE A 32 -6.99 -7.68 15.23
C ILE A 32 -8.37 -8.35 15.02
N LYS A 33 -8.84 -9.14 16.00
CA LYS A 33 -10.13 -9.86 15.99
C LYS A 33 -10.27 -10.90 14.89
N VAL A 34 -9.15 -11.45 14.40
CA VAL A 34 -9.13 -12.54 13.41
C VAL A 34 -8.74 -13.84 14.11
N ASN A 35 -9.56 -14.88 13.94
CA ASN A 35 -9.28 -16.19 14.50
C ASN A 35 -8.97 -17.19 13.37
N ILE A 36 -7.82 -17.86 13.45
CA ILE A 36 -7.42 -18.91 12.52
C ILE A 36 -7.20 -20.19 13.33
N ALA A 37 -7.79 -21.30 12.88
CA ALA A 37 -7.61 -22.60 13.51
C ALA A 37 -6.19 -23.13 13.30
N ASP A 38 -5.65 -23.88 14.28
CA ASP A 38 -4.28 -24.42 14.21
C ASP A 38 -4.02 -25.28 12.96
N PRO A 39 -4.95 -26.16 12.53
CA PRO A 39 -4.76 -26.92 11.29
C PRO A 39 -4.65 -26.01 10.05
N THR A 40 -5.40 -24.92 10.02
CA THR A 40 -5.38 -23.95 8.93
C THR A 40 -4.06 -23.21 8.88
N LEU A 41 -3.56 -22.73 10.02
CA LEU A 41 -2.27 -22.07 10.11
C LEU A 41 -1.11 -23.02 9.76
N SER A 42 -1.18 -24.27 10.20
CA SER A 42 -0.22 -25.32 9.85
C SER A 42 -0.16 -25.55 8.34
N ASN A 43 -1.30 -25.55 7.64
CA ASN A 43 -1.34 -25.67 6.18
C ASN A 43 -0.70 -24.47 5.46
N TYR A 44 -0.81 -23.27 6.02
CA TYR A 44 -0.20 -22.07 5.45
C TYR A 44 1.32 -22.03 5.61
N LEU A 45 1.84 -22.71 6.63
CA LEU A 45 3.27 -22.80 6.93
C LEU A 45 3.89 -24.12 6.44
N SER A 46 3.11 -24.98 5.80
CA SER A 46 3.55 -26.31 5.37
C SER A 46 4.69 -26.24 4.36
N GLU A 47 5.67 -27.13 4.53
CA GLU A 47 6.75 -27.40 3.58
C GLU A 47 6.38 -28.48 2.55
N SER A 48 5.33 -29.25 2.82
CA SER A 48 4.88 -30.35 1.97
C SER A 48 3.84 -29.90 0.94
N GLU A 49 4.01 -30.33 -0.32
CA GLU A 49 3.15 -29.95 -1.46
C GLU A 49 1.70 -30.39 -1.31
N THR A 50 1.49 -31.55 -0.70
CA THR A 50 0.16 -32.11 -0.48
C THR A 50 -0.65 -31.29 0.53
N ASN A 51 0.02 -30.64 1.47
CA ASN A 51 -0.58 -29.95 2.61
C ASN A 51 -0.57 -28.42 2.49
N VAL A 52 0.28 -27.85 1.63
CA VAL A 52 0.31 -26.39 1.45
C VAL A 52 -0.99 -25.88 0.83
N ARG A 53 -1.53 -24.80 1.39
CA ARG A 53 -2.72 -24.12 0.89
C ARG A 53 -2.42 -22.63 0.80
N THR A 54 -2.72 -22.00 -0.33
CA THR A 54 -2.76 -20.53 -0.38
C THR A 54 -4.01 -20.08 0.39
N PRO A 55 -3.87 -19.16 1.35
CA PRO A 55 -5.03 -18.54 1.97
C PRO A 55 -5.83 -17.72 0.96
N LYS A 56 -7.09 -17.42 1.27
CA LYS A 56 -7.83 -16.41 0.51
C LYS A 56 -7.19 -15.04 0.72
N LEU A 57 -7.35 -14.12 -0.23
CA LEU A 57 -6.78 -12.77 -0.17
C LEU A 57 -7.10 -12.05 1.15
N GLY A 58 -8.35 -12.11 1.63
CA GLY A 58 -8.73 -11.53 2.92
C GLY A 58 -7.92 -12.07 4.11
N THR A 59 -7.55 -13.35 4.09
CA THR A 59 -6.69 -13.96 5.12
C THR A 59 -5.25 -13.51 4.98
N ILE A 60 -4.74 -13.36 3.76
CA ILE A 60 -3.40 -12.83 3.50
C ILE A 60 -3.28 -11.39 4.01
N LEU A 61 -4.29 -10.55 3.75
CA LEU A 61 -4.35 -9.18 4.25
C LEU A 61 -4.35 -9.11 5.79
N ASN A 62 -5.11 -10.00 6.44
CA ASN A 62 -5.11 -10.09 7.90
C ASN A 62 -3.74 -10.52 8.44
N ILE A 63 -3.05 -11.45 7.78
CA ILE A 63 -1.70 -11.89 8.16
C ILE A 63 -0.69 -10.76 7.95
N ALA A 64 -0.75 -10.04 6.83
CA ALA A 64 0.09 -8.87 6.56
C ALA A 64 -0.09 -7.78 7.62
N THR A 65 -1.35 -7.48 7.97
CA THR A 65 -1.70 -6.51 9.01
C THR A 65 -1.18 -6.94 10.39
N ALA A 66 -1.39 -8.22 10.76
CA ALA A 66 -0.95 -8.74 12.05
C ALA A 66 0.57 -8.74 12.21
N LEU A 67 1.31 -8.92 11.11
CA LEU A 67 2.77 -8.92 11.09
C LEU A 67 3.37 -7.55 10.83
N ASN A 68 2.55 -6.54 10.49
CA ASN A 68 2.99 -5.24 10.02
C ASN A 68 4.04 -5.37 8.90
N VAL A 69 3.63 -6.01 7.80
CA VAL A 69 4.43 -6.22 6.57
C VAL A 69 3.56 -5.95 5.35
N SER A 70 4.19 -5.73 4.20
CA SER A 70 3.44 -5.59 2.95
C SER A 70 2.88 -6.93 2.47
N THR A 71 1.83 -6.90 1.63
CA THR A 71 1.38 -8.12 0.94
C THR A 71 2.38 -8.60 -0.12
N GLY A 72 3.24 -7.71 -0.63
CA GLY A 72 4.35 -8.04 -1.54
C GLY A 72 5.40 -8.92 -0.86
N GLU A 73 5.72 -8.64 0.40
CA GLU A 73 6.60 -9.50 1.19
C GLU A 73 6.04 -10.92 1.33
N LEU A 74 4.71 -11.08 1.36
CA LEU A 74 4.05 -12.38 1.48
C LEU A 74 3.82 -13.08 0.14
N LEU A 75 3.56 -12.34 -0.94
CA LEU A 75 3.11 -12.89 -2.23
C LEU A 75 4.15 -12.78 -3.36
N GLY A 76 5.18 -11.96 -3.17
CA GLY A 76 6.14 -11.51 -4.17
C GLY A 76 5.68 -10.23 -4.87
N GLU A 77 6.65 -9.37 -5.24
CA GLU A 77 6.43 -8.10 -5.95
C GLU A 77 5.61 -8.27 -7.24
N ASP A 78 5.84 -9.34 -7.99
CA ASP A 78 5.11 -9.64 -9.23
C ASP A 78 3.60 -9.85 -8.99
N PHE A 79 3.21 -10.32 -7.80
CA PHE A 79 1.81 -10.56 -7.45
C PHE A 79 1.09 -9.24 -7.11
N LEU A 80 1.78 -8.27 -6.52
CA LEU A 80 1.25 -6.93 -6.29
C LEU A 80 0.88 -6.27 -7.61
N ALA A 81 1.76 -6.37 -8.62
CA ALA A 81 1.48 -5.86 -9.97
C ALA A 81 0.26 -6.56 -10.60
N HIS A 82 0.13 -7.87 -10.43
CA HIS A 82 -1.00 -8.64 -10.96
C HIS A 82 -2.34 -8.31 -10.27
N ASP A 83 -2.41 -8.28 -8.93
CA ASP A 83 -3.67 -8.01 -8.21
C ASP A 83 -4.10 -6.54 -8.30
N ALA A 84 -3.13 -5.62 -8.38
CA ALA A 84 -3.40 -4.22 -8.70
C ALA A 84 -4.03 -4.10 -10.11
N SER A 85 -3.49 -4.80 -11.10
CA SER A 85 -4.05 -4.82 -12.46
C SER A 85 -5.46 -5.41 -12.55
N VAL A 86 -5.78 -6.46 -11.75
CA VAL A 86 -7.11 -7.09 -11.73
C VAL A 86 -8.19 -6.17 -11.13
N ASN A 87 -7.81 -5.21 -10.29
CA ASN A 87 -8.73 -4.27 -9.65
C ASN A 87 -8.69 -2.84 -10.26
N ASN A 88 -8.12 -2.66 -11.46
CA ASN A 88 -7.88 -1.36 -12.10
C ASN A 88 -7.09 -0.38 -11.20
N MET A 89 -6.26 -0.93 -10.32
CA MET A 89 -5.42 -0.17 -9.40
C MET A 89 -4.02 -0.04 -9.99
N ILE A 90 -3.51 1.18 -10.08
CA ILE A 90 -2.14 1.46 -10.50
C ILE A 90 -1.40 2.00 -9.28
N LEU A 91 -0.33 1.33 -8.88
CA LEU A 91 0.52 1.76 -7.78
C LEU A 91 1.35 2.97 -8.22
N CYS A 92 1.35 4.01 -7.41
CA CYS A 92 2.08 5.25 -7.68
C CYS A 92 3.32 5.40 -6.78
N ASP A 93 3.41 4.62 -5.70
CA ASP A 93 4.54 4.52 -4.78
C ASP A 93 4.44 3.24 -3.93
N GLU A 94 5.46 2.97 -3.10
CA GLU A 94 5.37 1.93 -2.07
C GLU A 94 4.30 2.29 -1.03
N VAL A 95 3.37 1.36 -0.78
CA VAL A 95 2.23 1.57 0.11
C VAL A 95 2.46 0.85 1.44
N SER A 96 2.38 1.58 2.57
CA SER A 96 2.12 0.95 3.87
C SER A 96 0.63 0.58 3.96
N TYR A 97 0.24 -0.51 3.28
CA TYR A 97 -1.15 -1.01 3.22
C TYR A 97 -1.73 -1.30 4.63
N SER A 98 -3.02 -0.98 4.94
CA SER A 98 -3.90 -1.87 5.76
C SER A 98 -5.30 -1.31 6.11
N LYS A 99 -6.38 -2.09 5.92
CA LYS A 99 -7.84 -2.01 6.33
C LYS A 99 -9.02 -1.45 5.45
N SER A 100 -9.60 -2.22 4.52
CA SER A 100 -10.89 -2.06 3.75
C SER A 100 -11.07 -1.21 2.42
N LEU A 101 -10.60 -1.53 1.20
CA LEU A 101 -9.66 -2.56 0.70
C LEU A 101 -8.56 -2.79 1.70
N GLY A 102 -8.14 -1.62 2.21
CA GLY A 102 -7.04 -1.48 3.08
C GLY A 102 -6.88 -0.10 3.74
N LEU A 103 -7.89 0.76 3.95
CA LEU A 103 -7.65 2.09 4.50
C LEU A 103 -7.52 2.11 6.04
N GLY A 104 -6.27 2.22 6.50
CA GLY A 104 -5.94 2.29 7.92
C GLY A 104 -6.35 3.63 8.49
N ALA A 105 -6.14 3.85 9.79
CA ALA A 105 -6.39 5.16 10.40
C ALA A 105 -5.64 6.31 9.68
N ASN A 106 -4.57 5.96 8.96
CA ASN A 106 -3.69 6.88 8.26
C ASN A 106 -3.90 6.88 6.74
N VAL A 107 -4.92 6.25 6.19
CA VAL A 107 -5.12 6.21 4.73
C VAL A 107 -6.47 6.80 4.34
N GLU A 108 -6.49 7.66 3.33
CA GLU A 108 -7.68 8.40 2.87
C GLU A 108 -7.89 8.23 1.37
N LEU A 109 -9.11 8.44 0.88
CA LEU A 109 -9.39 8.47 -0.56
C LEU A 109 -9.61 9.89 -1.05
N PHE A 110 -9.06 10.20 -2.22
CA PHE A 110 -9.24 11.49 -2.86
C PHE A 110 -9.68 11.32 -4.31
N THR A 111 -10.69 12.08 -4.72
CA THR A 111 -11.13 12.10 -6.12
C THR A 111 -10.46 13.25 -6.84
N VAL A 112 -9.76 12.94 -7.93
CA VAL A 112 -9.09 13.92 -8.77
C VAL A 112 -10.13 14.83 -9.43
N LYS A 113 -9.96 16.15 -9.27
CA LYS A 113 -10.92 17.16 -9.75
C LYS A 113 -10.48 17.85 -11.04
N ASP A 114 -9.20 17.77 -11.39
CA ASP A 114 -8.63 18.37 -12.59
C ASP A 114 -7.50 17.52 -13.16
N ASN A 115 -7.14 17.78 -14.43
CA ASN A 115 -6.08 17.07 -15.14
C ASN A 115 -4.75 17.83 -15.04
N SER A 116 -4.45 18.43 -13.90
CA SER A 116 -3.24 19.26 -13.70
C SER A 116 -1.92 18.47 -13.73
N ILE A 117 -2.01 17.14 -13.57
CA ILE A 117 -0.89 16.20 -13.64
C ILE A 117 -1.26 15.11 -14.65
N ASP A 118 -0.41 14.91 -15.67
CA ASP A 118 -0.72 14.08 -16.85
C ASP A 118 -1.11 12.63 -16.56
N ILE A 119 -0.58 12.05 -15.48
CA ILE A 119 -0.83 10.65 -15.12
C ILE A 119 -2.16 10.44 -14.39
N PHE A 120 -2.83 11.52 -13.98
CA PHE A 120 -4.12 11.49 -13.30
C PHE A 120 -5.20 12.10 -14.19
N ARG A 121 -6.41 11.53 -14.11
CA ARG A 121 -7.57 12.03 -14.82
C ARG A 121 -8.66 12.44 -13.83
N THR A 122 -9.43 13.47 -14.16
CA THR A 122 -10.64 13.85 -13.42
C THR A 122 -11.53 12.62 -13.26
N GLY A 123 -11.90 12.33 -12.01
CA GLY A 123 -12.67 11.13 -11.63
C GLY A 123 -11.83 9.98 -11.09
N ASP A 124 -10.51 9.95 -11.34
CA ASP A 124 -9.61 8.96 -10.71
C ASP A 124 -9.74 9.05 -9.19
N ARG A 125 -9.73 7.88 -8.54
CA ARG A 125 -9.73 7.79 -7.07
C ARG A 125 -8.33 7.45 -6.60
N LEU A 126 -7.75 8.28 -5.77
CA LEU A 126 -6.41 8.11 -5.23
C LEU A 126 -6.48 7.57 -3.82
N VAL A 127 -5.54 6.68 -3.48
CA VAL A 127 -5.25 6.26 -2.11
C VAL A 127 -4.14 7.16 -1.59
N ILE A 128 -4.38 7.82 -0.47
CA ILE A 128 -3.45 8.73 0.19
C ILE A 128 -2.98 8.11 1.51
N ASP A 129 -1.68 7.95 1.70
CA ASP A 129 -1.06 7.62 2.99
C ASP A 129 -0.66 8.91 3.73
N LYS A 130 -1.21 9.08 4.93
CA LYS A 130 -1.02 10.22 5.84
C LYS A 130 0.00 9.93 6.94
N SER A 131 0.57 8.73 6.96
CA SER A 131 1.60 8.36 7.94
C SER A 131 2.96 8.98 7.64
N GLU A 132 3.19 9.36 6.38
CA GLU A 132 4.40 10.07 5.96
C GLU A 132 4.31 11.55 6.35
N HIS A 133 5.17 11.97 7.28
CA HIS A 133 5.22 13.37 7.75
C HIS A 133 6.35 14.16 7.08
N GLN A 134 7.27 13.46 6.40
CA GLN A 134 8.37 14.07 5.67
C GLN A 134 8.05 14.06 4.17
N VAL A 135 7.91 15.23 3.56
CA VAL A 135 7.68 15.31 2.11
C VAL A 135 8.99 15.01 1.37
N THR A 136 9.01 13.87 0.70
CA THR A 136 10.04 13.44 -0.26
C THR A 136 9.57 13.67 -1.70
N ALA A 137 10.40 13.32 -2.69
CA ALA A 137 9.94 13.26 -4.07
C ALA A 137 8.79 12.24 -4.22
N GLY A 138 7.80 12.56 -5.06
CA GLY A 138 6.64 11.70 -5.33
C GLY A 138 5.35 12.47 -5.53
N PHE A 139 4.23 11.74 -5.58
CA PHE A 139 2.90 12.33 -5.71
C PHE A 139 2.26 12.53 -4.34
N TYR A 140 1.62 13.68 -4.13
CA TYR A 140 0.94 14.03 -2.88
C TYR A 140 -0.43 14.62 -3.17
N VAL A 141 -1.32 14.57 -2.21
CA VAL A 141 -2.50 15.44 -2.19
C VAL A 141 -2.25 16.51 -1.15
N GLY A 142 -2.46 17.77 -1.51
CA GLY A 142 -2.17 18.90 -0.64
C GLY A 142 -2.83 20.19 -1.11
N GLU A 143 -2.72 21.21 -0.27
CA GLU A 143 -3.23 22.54 -0.56
C GLU A 143 -2.14 23.43 -1.15
N LEU A 144 -2.40 23.98 -2.34
CA LEU A 144 -1.56 24.99 -2.95
C LEU A 144 -2.46 26.10 -3.53
N ASN A 145 -2.15 27.36 -3.21
CA ASN A 145 -2.94 28.53 -3.63
C ASN A 145 -4.44 28.42 -3.28
N GLY A 146 -4.76 27.87 -2.10
CA GLY A 146 -6.13 27.65 -1.63
C GLY A 146 -6.89 26.53 -2.35
N LYS A 147 -6.21 25.73 -3.19
CA LYS A 147 -6.80 24.59 -3.89
C LYS A 147 -6.21 23.29 -3.36
N ASN A 148 -7.08 22.39 -2.91
CA ASN A 148 -6.71 21.02 -2.58
C ASN A 148 -6.67 20.18 -3.87
N GLN A 149 -5.48 19.75 -4.26
CA GLN A 149 -5.21 19.11 -5.54
C GLN A 149 -4.05 18.11 -5.44
N VAL A 150 -3.81 17.37 -6.53
CA VAL A 150 -2.68 16.46 -6.62
C VAL A 150 -1.43 17.26 -6.98
N LEU A 151 -0.30 16.92 -6.36
CA LEU A 151 0.96 17.61 -6.45
C LEU A 151 2.04 16.60 -6.86
N ASN A 152 2.82 16.90 -7.89
CA ASN A 152 4.01 16.13 -8.25
C ASN A 152 5.23 16.86 -7.67
N VAL A 153 5.72 16.38 -6.53
CA VAL A 153 6.72 17.06 -5.73
C VAL A 153 8.10 16.48 -6.04
N SER A 154 9.08 17.36 -6.26
CA SER A 154 10.50 17.04 -6.19
C SER A 154 11.20 17.97 -5.20
N ASN A 155 12.33 17.52 -4.66
CA ASN A 155 13.15 18.31 -3.74
C ASN A 155 14.41 18.79 -4.48
N ASN A 156 14.65 20.09 -4.51
CA ASN A 156 15.83 20.70 -5.16
C ASN A 156 16.95 21.12 -4.17
N GLY A 157 16.81 20.74 -2.89
CA GLY A 157 17.77 21.01 -1.82
C GLY A 157 17.48 22.28 -1.00
N SER A 158 16.73 23.24 -1.54
CA SER A 158 16.36 24.48 -0.84
C SER A 158 14.85 24.73 -0.76
N ALA A 159 14.06 24.06 -1.60
CA ALA A 159 12.61 24.18 -1.68
C ALA A 159 11.98 22.92 -2.31
N TYR A 160 10.65 22.86 -2.30
CA TYR A 160 9.89 21.91 -3.10
C TYR A 160 9.59 22.50 -4.48
N THR A 161 9.83 21.72 -5.53
CA THR A 161 9.34 22.02 -6.88
C THR A 161 8.09 21.18 -7.13
N ILE A 162 6.98 21.85 -7.45
CA ILE A 162 5.72 21.21 -7.80
C ILE A 162 5.55 21.29 -9.31
N ASN A 163 5.57 20.15 -9.97
CA ASN A 163 5.45 20.06 -11.43
C ASN A 163 4.00 19.85 -11.85
N PHE A 164 3.38 20.90 -12.38
CA PHE A 164 2.15 20.80 -13.18
C PHE A 164 2.54 20.71 -14.65
N SER A 165 1.78 20.01 -15.49
CA SER A 165 2.09 19.72 -16.91
C SER A 165 2.69 20.90 -17.70
N GLY A 166 4.02 21.07 -17.60
CA GLY A 166 4.80 22.16 -18.24
C GLY A 166 5.08 23.43 -17.41
N ASN A 167 4.47 23.62 -16.23
CA ASN A 167 4.64 24.83 -15.41
C ASN A 167 5.06 24.48 -13.96
N PRO A 168 6.37 24.36 -13.68
CA PRO A 168 6.86 24.11 -12.33
C PRO A 168 6.67 25.34 -11.43
N VAL A 169 6.25 25.10 -10.19
CA VAL A 169 6.14 26.13 -9.15
C VAL A 169 7.09 25.77 -8.01
N THR A 170 7.88 26.74 -7.54
CA THR A 170 8.74 26.54 -6.37
C THR A 170 8.02 27.01 -5.11
N VAL A 171 8.04 26.18 -4.06
CA VAL A 171 7.37 26.41 -2.79
C VAL A 171 8.35 26.14 -1.66
N GLU A 172 8.50 27.09 -0.73
CA GLU A 172 9.29 26.91 0.49
C GLU A 172 8.74 25.75 1.34
N TYR A 173 9.62 25.04 2.04
CA TYR A 173 9.26 23.81 2.74
C TYR A 173 8.14 23.98 3.78
N ASP A 174 8.09 25.13 4.44
CA ASP A 174 7.08 25.48 5.47
C ASP A 174 5.73 25.94 4.87
N LYS A 175 5.70 26.27 3.57
CA LYS A 175 4.50 26.74 2.87
C LYS A 175 3.71 25.62 2.20
N LEU A 176 4.32 24.44 2.01
CA LEU A 176 3.65 23.29 1.43
C LEU A 176 2.86 22.50 2.49
N LYS A 177 1.54 22.52 2.39
CA LYS A 177 0.66 21.71 3.23
C LYS A 177 0.23 20.47 2.48
N VAL A 178 0.78 19.31 2.84
CA VAL A 178 0.34 18.01 2.31
C VAL A 178 -0.68 17.37 3.24
N THR A 179 -1.71 16.78 2.64
CA THR A 179 -2.66 15.88 3.32
C THR A 179 -2.05 14.49 3.47
N GLY A 180 -1.30 14.03 2.46
CA GLY A 180 -0.54 12.78 2.49
C GLY A 180 -0.01 12.40 1.10
N LYS A 181 0.74 11.29 1.05
CA LYS A 181 1.39 10.76 -0.15
C LYS A 181 0.43 9.89 -0.96
N VAL A 182 0.37 10.09 -2.28
CA VAL A 182 -0.42 9.25 -3.17
C VAL A 182 0.33 7.95 -3.41
N VAL A 183 -0.28 6.84 -3.01
CA VAL A 183 0.33 5.52 -3.03
C VAL A 183 -0.30 4.60 -4.08
N ALA A 184 -1.55 4.87 -4.46
CA ALA A 184 -2.22 4.17 -5.55
C ALA A 184 -3.31 5.04 -6.20
N LYS A 185 -3.72 4.67 -7.41
CA LYS A 185 -4.89 5.22 -8.09
C LYS A 185 -5.81 4.12 -8.64
N PHE A 186 -7.11 4.39 -8.66
CA PHE A 186 -8.12 3.63 -9.39
C PHE A 186 -8.58 4.46 -10.58
N THR A 187 -8.41 3.92 -11.77
CA THR A 187 -8.88 4.57 -13.00
C THR A 187 -10.37 4.27 -13.17
N THR A 188 -11.19 5.30 -13.36
CA THR A 188 -12.64 5.14 -13.62
C THR A 188 -12.98 4.96 -15.11
N GLN A 189 -12.00 5.12 -16.00
CA GLN A 189 -12.15 4.89 -17.43
C GLN A 189 -11.70 3.47 -17.80
N ILE A 190 -12.64 2.70 -18.34
CA ILE A 190 -12.41 1.41 -19.03
C ILE A 190 -12.08 1.72 -20.49
#